data_AF-A0A9P6BH48-F1
#
_entry.id   AF-A0A9P6BH48-F1
#
_cell.length_a   1.000
_cell.length_b   1.000
_cell.length_c   1.000
_cell.angle_alpha   90.00
_cell.angle_beta   90.00
_cell.angle_gamma   90.00
#
_symmetry.space_group_name_H-M   'P 1'
#
loop_
_entity.id
_entity.type
_entity.pdbx_description
1 polymer ?
#
loop_
_entity_poly.entity_id
_entity_poly.type
_entity_poly.pdbx_seq_one_letter_code
_entity_poly.pdbx_strand_id
1 'polypeptide(L)'
;MLRRDPTRIELKAEDLADFERAREEYLVKEYRKTFKAEPTEPPPTPAGRELRSTASGAGSSRGAGKDSSLDPHPIPGSTSSLATRTTFSTYAPLRFAETLPGKAGFTADKFPHIKRNQSFKKLSEKDIAFFQSILAPSGIAQDEEDLEPYNNDWLGKYRGQSKLVLKPNSTEQVSKILKYCNDNKLAVVPQGGNTGLVGGSVPVFDEIVVSLSNMNSVRSFDSVSGAMVCDAGCILEVLDKYLEERGYIMPLDLGAKGSCHIGGNVSTNAGGLRLLRYGSLHGTVLGLEVVLPDGTILDNLSTLRKDNTGYDLKQLFIGAEGTLGIVTGVSILSPKRSKAINVALLGLDSYGQVQAAFKRSKDELSEILSAFEFWDQEAIKLVKQHLVAGTHDPLESIYPFYVLIETSGSNKDHDDEKLNNFLEKLLGDNIVQDGVVAQDSTQIHNLWAIREGIPEACSKAGAVYKYDISMPISVIYEAVEDMKKRLVGKEVMGDGKLFTSVIGYGHVGDGNLHLNVAAKEYCEEATNLIEPFIFEWIAKHAGSISAEHGLGTSRNNHLHYSKSSSMIQLMKKFKKLIDPNGIMNPYKYLPDA
;
A
#
# COMPACT_ATOMS: atom_id res chain seq x y z
N MET A 1 51.58 19.42 -16.19
CA MET A 1 51.17 20.06 -17.47
C MET A 1 50.17 19.09 -18.12
N LEU A 2 48.88 19.44 -18.30
CA LEU A 2 48.29 20.17 -19.45
C LEU A 2 48.44 19.35 -20.77
N ARG A 3 47.42 18.95 -21.57
CA ARG A 3 45.93 19.16 -21.66
C ARG A 3 45.25 17.87 -22.24
N ARG A 4 43.96 17.56 -21.98
CA ARG A 4 42.77 17.65 -22.90
C ARG A 4 43.08 17.58 -24.41
N ASP A 5 42.33 16.87 -25.27
CA ASP A 5 40.86 16.95 -25.47
C ASP A 5 40.30 15.81 -26.38
N PRO A 6 39.05 15.35 -26.24
CA PRO A 6 38.30 14.70 -27.31
C PRO A 6 36.92 15.36 -27.62
N THR A 7 36.79 15.86 -28.86
CA THR A 7 35.52 16.09 -29.59
C THR A 7 34.40 16.87 -28.88
N ARG A 8 34.49 18.20 -28.96
CA ARG A 8 33.36 19.11 -28.73
C ARG A 8 32.63 19.35 -30.05
N ILE A 9 31.35 18.96 -30.14
CA ILE A 9 30.46 19.41 -31.23
C ILE A 9 29.89 20.78 -30.81
N GLU A 10 30.36 21.85 -31.43
CA GLU A 10 29.74 23.17 -31.29
C GLU A 10 28.65 23.34 -32.34
N LEU A 11 27.39 23.19 -31.92
CA LEU A 11 26.24 23.64 -32.70
C LEU A 11 26.30 25.18 -32.81
N LYS A 12 26.10 25.72 -34.01
CA LYS A 12 26.09 27.17 -34.20
C LYS A 12 24.78 27.75 -33.69
N ALA A 13 24.80 29.00 -33.24
CA ALA A 13 23.58 29.69 -32.80
C ALA A 13 22.52 29.79 -33.92
N GLU A 14 22.97 29.78 -35.18
CA GLU A 14 22.15 29.71 -36.40
C GLU A 14 21.29 28.43 -36.45
N ASP A 15 21.87 27.26 -36.11
CA ASP A 15 21.19 25.97 -36.14
C ASP A 15 20.05 25.88 -35.10
N LEU A 16 20.22 26.55 -33.94
CA LEU A 16 19.21 26.65 -32.90
C LEU A 16 18.03 27.56 -33.30
N ALA A 17 18.30 28.69 -33.94
CA ALA A 17 17.26 29.62 -34.39
C ALA A 17 16.34 29.00 -35.46
N ASP A 18 16.89 28.19 -36.35
CA ASP A 18 16.10 27.48 -37.37
C ASP A 18 15.34 26.29 -36.79
N PHE A 19 15.88 25.61 -35.78
CA PHE A 19 15.14 24.59 -35.02
C PHE A 19 13.95 25.18 -34.25
N GLU A 20 14.12 26.35 -33.60
CA GLU A 20 13.01 27.01 -32.90
C GLU A 20 11.93 27.51 -33.86
N ARG A 21 12.29 28.09 -35.02
CA ARG A 21 11.32 28.42 -36.08
C ARG A 21 10.55 27.21 -36.57
N ALA A 22 11.23 26.09 -36.86
CA ALA A 22 10.55 24.87 -37.29
C ALA A 22 9.59 24.33 -36.21
N ARG A 23 9.93 24.49 -34.92
CA ARG A 23 9.08 24.12 -33.79
C ARG A 23 7.84 25.03 -33.69
N GLU A 24 7.99 26.34 -33.85
CA GLU A 24 6.85 27.26 -33.86
C GLU A 24 5.92 27.03 -35.04
N GLU A 25 6.45 26.85 -36.26
CA GLU A 25 5.64 26.54 -37.44
C GLU A 25 4.85 25.23 -37.26
N TYR A 26 5.48 24.20 -36.69
CA TYR A 26 4.80 22.94 -36.36
C TYR A 26 3.67 23.15 -35.33
N LEU A 27 3.94 23.87 -34.24
CA LEU A 27 2.94 24.14 -33.20
C LEU A 27 1.76 24.98 -33.72
N VAL A 28 2.00 26.00 -34.54
CA VAL A 28 0.96 26.80 -35.19
C VAL A 28 0.13 25.96 -36.17
N LYS A 29 0.76 25.01 -36.86
CA LYS A 29 0.09 24.11 -37.81
C LYS A 29 -0.80 23.08 -37.12
N GLU A 30 -0.37 22.52 -35.99
CA GLU A 30 -1.22 21.65 -35.16
C GLU A 30 -2.34 22.44 -34.46
N TYR A 31 -2.06 23.62 -33.89
CA TYR A 31 -3.10 24.47 -33.26
C TYR A 31 -4.22 24.84 -34.24
N ARG A 32 -3.88 25.07 -35.52
CA ARG A 32 -4.84 25.32 -36.61
C ARG A 32 -5.60 24.07 -37.08
N LYS A 33 -5.14 22.85 -36.81
CA LYS A 33 -5.92 21.62 -37.02
C LYS A 33 -6.95 21.42 -35.91
N THR A 34 -6.58 21.66 -34.65
CA THR A 34 -7.41 21.36 -33.48
C THR A 34 -8.65 22.25 -33.36
N PHE A 35 -8.63 23.47 -33.92
CA PHE A 35 -9.68 24.49 -33.71
C PHE A 35 -10.51 24.86 -34.95
N LYS A 36 -10.59 24.02 -35.99
CA LYS A 36 -11.59 24.18 -37.06
C LYS A 36 -12.91 23.48 -36.72
N ALA A 37 -13.69 24.13 -35.85
CA ALA A 37 -15.14 23.94 -35.80
C ALA A 37 -15.80 25.11 -36.54
N GLU A 38 -16.76 24.82 -37.43
CA GLU A 38 -17.56 25.85 -38.10
C GLU A 38 -18.57 26.47 -37.10
N PRO A 39 -18.93 27.76 -37.25
CA PRO A 39 -19.76 28.45 -36.28
C PRO A 39 -21.22 27.99 -36.37
N THR A 40 -21.71 27.30 -35.34
CA THR A 40 -23.14 27.07 -35.12
C THR A 40 -23.80 28.31 -34.50
N GLU A 41 -25.03 28.59 -34.91
CA GLU A 41 -25.78 29.78 -34.46
C GLU A 41 -26.07 29.77 -32.94
N PRO A 42 -26.12 30.93 -32.28
CA PRO A 42 -26.45 31.00 -30.85
C PRO A 42 -27.92 30.64 -30.58
N PRO A 43 -28.23 29.94 -29.48
CA PRO A 43 -29.61 29.60 -29.13
C PRO A 43 -30.42 30.85 -28.74
N PRO A 44 -31.75 30.85 -28.98
CA PRO A 44 -32.59 32.01 -28.71
C PRO A 44 -32.74 32.27 -27.20
N THR A 45 -32.76 33.56 -26.84
CA THR A 45 -32.91 34.03 -25.46
C THR A 45 -34.34 33.76 -24.95
N PRO A 46 -34.53 33.18 -23.74
CA PRO A 46 -35.86 33.09 -23.14
C PRO A 46 -36.39 34.48 -22.80
N ALA A 47 -37.54 34.84 -23.38
CA ALA A 47 -38.22 36.10 -23.07
C ALA A 47 -38.71 36.10 -21.60
N GLY A 48 -38.53 37.23 -20.91
CA GLY A 48 -38.95 37.36 -19.52
C GLY A 48 -40.47 37.28 -19.34
N ARG A 49 -40.91 36.81 -18.17
CA ARG A 49 -42.30 36.94 -17.73
C ARG A 49 -42.35 37.48 -16.31
N GLU A 50 -43.17 38.52 -16.14
CA GLU A 50 -43.23 39.32 -14.92
C GLU A 50 -43.79 38.54 -13.73
N LEU A 51 -43.20 38.78 -12.55
CA LEU A 51 -43.85 38.50 -11.27
C LEU A 51 -44.81 39.64 -10.94
N ARG A 52 -46.12 39.35 -10.92
CA ARG A 52 -47.11 40.20 -10.24
C ARG A 52 -48.00 39.37 -9.32
N SER A 53 -48.27 39.95 -8.16
CA SER A 53 -49.14 39.43 -7.11
C SER A 53 -50.60 39.74 -7.37
N THR A 54 -51.49 38.89 -6.86
CA THR A 54 -52.82 39.26 -6.34
C THR A 54 -53.24 38.26 -5.28
N ALA A 55 -53.92 38.74 -4.22
CA ALA A 55 -54.43 37.94 -3.11
C ALA A 55 -55.96 38.00 -3.03
N SER A 56 -56.60 36.88 -2.71
CA SER A 56 -57.96 36.71 -2.15
C SER A 56 -58.29 35.21 -2.14
N GLY A 57 -59.02 34.61 -1.19
CA GLY A 57 -59.66 35.14 0.01
C GLY A 57 -60.97 34.38 0.33
N ALA A 58 -61.11 33.88 1.56
CA ALA A 58 -62.30 33.22 2.15
C ALA A 58 -62.76 31.85 1.56
N GLY A 59 -63.30 30.91 2.36
CA GLY A 59 -63.34 30.87 3.84
C GLY A 59 -64.27 29.80 4.46
N SER A 60 -64.01 29.46 5.74
CA SER A 60 -64.83 28.66 6.68
C SER A 60 -65.09 27.17 6.34
N SER A 61 -65.29 26.24 7.29
CA SER A 61 -65.76 26.39 8.68
C SER A 61 -65.26 25.30 9.66
N ARG A 62 -65.01 25.71 10.93
CA ARG A 62 -65.39 25.15 12.26
C ARG A 62 -65.55 23.61 12.46
N GLY A 63 -65.20 23.02 13.61
CA GLY A 63 -64.73 23.56 14.92
C GLY A 63 -64.01 22.49 15.78
N ALA A 64 -63.20 22.88 16.78
CA ALA A 64 -63.53 22.96 18.23
C ALA A 64 -63.69 21.58 18.94
N GLY A 65 -63.07 21.26 20.09
CA GLY A 65 -62.11 21.89 21.02
C GLY A 65 -61.46 20.77 21.89
N LYS A 66 -60.72 20.95 23.01
CA LYS A 66 -60.48 22.06 23.96
C LYS A 66 -59.14 21.84 24.72
N ASP A 67 -58.67 22.91 25.36
CA ASP A 67 -57.78 23.11 26.55
C ASP A 67 -57.42 21.88 27.43
N SER A 68 -56.30 21.80 28.19
CA SER A 68 -55.70 22.80 29.13
C SER A 68 -54.32 22.30 29.67
N SER A 69 -53.37 23.05 30.28
CA SER A 69 -53.13 24.51 30.46
C SER A 69 -51.84 24.81 31.29
N LEU A 70 -51.18 25.96 31.04
CA LEU A 70 -50.38 26.82 31.96
C LEU A 70 -48.90 26.51 32.36
N ASP A 71 -48.11 27.60 32.36
CA ASP A 71 -46.67 27.87 32.63
C ASP A 71 -46.27 27.86 34.14
N PRO A 72 -45.03 28.26 34.63
CA PRO A 72 -43.85 28.87 33.96
C PRO A 72 -42.39 28.45 34.38
N HIS A 73 -41.41 29.00 33.63
CA HIS A 73 -39.95 29.29 33.83
C HIS A 73 -39.29 29.20 35.24
N PRO A 74 -37.93 29.03 35.40
CA PRO A 74 -36.86 29.69 34.61
C PRO A 74 -35.48 28.97 34.37
N ILE A 75 -34.57 29.69 33.70
CA ILE A 75 -33.13 29.44 33.40
C ILE A 75 -32.26 29.84 34.64
N PRO A 76 -31.21 29.09 35.10
CA PRO A 76 -29.84 29.21 34.53
C PRO A 76 -28.85 28.03 34.72
N GLY A 77 -27.70 28.09 34.04
CA GLY A 77 -26.48 27.37 34.47
C GLY A 77 -25.54 26.92 33.36
N SER A 78 -24.40 27.61 33.19
CA SER A 78 -23.27 27.14 32.38
C SER A 78 -22.27 26.35 33.22
N THR A 79 -21.88 25.15 32.79
CA THR A 79 -20.63 24.51 33.22
C THR A 79 -19.98 23.72 32.08
N SER A 80 -18.65 23.70 32.08
CA SER A 80 -17.80 23.03 31.08
C SER A 80 -17.88 21.51 31.17
N SER A 81 -18.08 20.83 30.03
CA SER A 81 -17.77 19.40 29.91
C SER A 81 -16.30 19.21 29.55
N LEU A 82 -15.54 18.51 30.40
CA LEU A 82 -14.19 18.05 30.06
C LEU A 82 -14.28 17.08 28.87
N ALA A 83 -13.37 17.23 27.90
CA ALA A 83 -13.14 16.20 26.90
C ALA A 83 -12.51 14.97 27.56
N THR A 84 -13.31 13.93 27.79
CA THR A 84 -12.83 12.63 28.29
C THR A 84 -11.98 11.95 27.22
N ARG A 85 -10.68 11.78 27.49
CA ARG A 85 -9.80 10.90 26.71
C ARG A 85 -10.27 9.45 26.91
N THR A 86 -10.98 8.90 25.92
CA THR A 86 -11.36 7.48 25.92
C THR A 86 -10.13 6.64 25.55
N THR A 87 -9.38 6.19 26.56
CA THR A 87 -8.37 5.16 26.39
C THR A 87 -9.06 3.81 26.17
N PHE A 88 -9.02 3.29 24.95
CA PHE A 88 -9.59 1.98 24.65
C PHE A 88 -8.77 0.86 25.30
N SER A 89 -9.47 -0.08 25.93
CA SER A 89 -8.86 -1.24 26.59
C SER A 89 -8.14 -2.11 25.56
N THR A 90 -6.95 -2.60 25.91
CA THR A 90 -6.15 -3.47 25.07
C THR A 90 -6.86 -4.81 24.82
N TYR A 91 -7.34 -5.02 23.59
CA TYR A 91 -7.64 -6.37 23.13
C TYR A 91 -6.33 -7.16 23.06
N ALA A 92 -6.25 -8.26 23.81
CA ALA A 92 -5.13 -9.18 23.70
C ALA A 92 -5.13 -9.78 22.28
N PRO A 93 -3.98 -9.82 21.58
CA PRO A 93 -3.92 -10.42 20.26
C PRO A 93 -4.27 -11.91 20.35
N LEU A 94 -5.07 -12.38 19.39
CA LEU A 94 -5.28 -13.81 19.17
C LEU A 94 -3.91 -14.47 18.90
N ARG A 95 -3.39 -15.19 19.90
CA ARG A 95 -2.19 -16.00 19.74
C ARG A 95 -2.52 -17.20 18.85
N PHE A 96 -2.29 -17.04 17.55
CA PHE A 96 -2.19 -18.18 16.64
C PHE A 96 -0.98 -19.02 17.05
N ALA A 97 -1.25 -20.18 17.63
CA ALA A 97 -0.26 -21.16 18.02
C ALA A 97 0.16 -22.02 16.81
N GLU A 98 0.80 -21.40 15.83
CA GLU A 98 1.56 -22.16 14.84
C GLU A 98 2.95 -22.47 15.41
N THR A 99 3.43 -23.69 15.16
CA THR A 99 4.77 -24.13 15.53
C THR A 99 5.80 -23.28 14.82
N LEU A 100 6.46 -22.40 15.58
CA LEU A 100 7.56 -21.57 15.08
C LEU A 100 8.58 -22.43 14.31
N PRO A 101 8.93 -22.09 13.05
CA PRO A 101 10.13 -22.63 12.45
C PRO A 101 11.34 -22.28 13.33
N GLY A 102 12.31 -23.18 13.42
CA GLY A 102 13.44 -23.05 14.35
C GLY A 102 14.14 -21.69 14.23
N LYS A 103 14.53 -21.09 15.37
CA LYS A 103 15.07 -19.72 15.48
C LYS A 103 15.99 -19.39 14.30
N ALA A 104 15.62 -18.37 13.54
CA ALA A 104 16.39 -17.92 12.40
C ALA A 104 17.83 -17.57 12.81
N GLY A 105 18.82 -18.03 12.04
CA GLY A 105 20.19 -17.51 12.16
C GLY A 105 20.21 -16.00 11.91
N PHE A 106 21.13 -15.28 12.56
CA PHE A 106 21.18 -13.82 12.46
C PHE A 106 21.41 -13.36 11.02
N THR A 107 20.81 -12.23 10.64
CA THR A 107 20.96 -11.64 9.29
C THR A 107 22.43 -11.43 8.93
N ALA A 108 23.23 -10.94 9.89
CA ALA A 108 24.67 -10.77 9.75
C ALA A 108 25.44 -12.04 9.34
N ASP A 109 25.01 -13.21 9.84
CA ASP A 109 25.65 -14.50 9.56
C ASP A 109 25.19 -15.08 8.23
N LYS A 110 23.88 -14.93 7.92
CA LYS A 110 23.28 -15.35 6.64
C LYS A 110 23.78 -14.53 5.44
N PHE A 111 24.07 -13.24 5.65
CA PHE A 111 24.47 -12.30 4.59
C PHE A 111 25.84 -11.68 4.90
N PRO A 112 26.93 -12.47 4.92
CA PRO A 112 28.24 -12.03 5.40
C PRO A 112 28.91 -10.97 4.51
N HIS A 113 28.35 -10.66 3.35
CA HIS A 113 28.78 -9.52 2.52
C HIS A 113 28.36 -8.17 3.12
N ILE A 114 27.23 -8.12 3.84
CA ILE A 114 26.81 -6.92 4.58
C ILE A 114 27.72 -6.79 5.80
N LYS A 115 28.38 -5.64 5.96
CA LYS A 115 29.29 -5.38 7.08
C LYS A 115 28.76 -4.29 7.99
N ARG A 116 28.79 -4.51 9.31
CA ARG A 116 28.45 -3.48 10.29
C ARG A 116 29.35 -2.27 10.08
N ASN A 117 28.74 -1.11 9.84
CA ASN A 117 29.48 0.13 9.70
C ASN A 117 30.17 0.47 11.04
N GLN A 118 31.50 0.58 11.01
CA GLN A 118 32.33 0.82 12.20
C GLN A 118 32.23 2.26 12.72
N SER A 119 31.66 3.19 11.93
CA SER A 119 31.37 4.55 12.40
C SER A 119 30.15 4.64 13.33
N PHE A 120 29.31 3.61 13.38
CA PHE A 120 28.23 3.55 14.36
C PHE A 120 28.76 3.16 15.74
N LYS A 121 28.44 3.97 16.73
CA LYS A 121 28.71 3.69 18.15
C LYS A 121 28.02 2.38 18.57
N LYS A 122 28.58 1.67 19.55
CA LYS A 122 27.88 0.59 20.27
C LYS A 122 27.18 1.17 21.49
N LEU A 123 25.97 0.69 21.78
CA LEU A 123 25.18 1.15 22.93
C LEU A 123 25.97 1.03 24.25
N SER A 124 25.87 2.05 25.09
CA SER A 124 26.46 2.11 26.43
C SER A 124 25.42 2.46 27.49
N GLU A 125 25.73 2.20 28.76
CA GLU A 125 24.85 2.53 29.91
C GLU A 125 24.43 4.00 29.92
N LYS A 126 25.30 4.91 29.46
CA LYS A 126 25.00 6.35 29.36
C LYS A 126 23.93 6.66 28.30
N ASP A 127 23.88 5.87 27.22
CA ASP A 127 22.85 6.01 26.19
C ASP A 127 21.49 5.53 26.73
N ILE A 128 21.49 4.37 27.41
CA ILE A 128 20.31 3.81 28.06
C ILE A 128 19.75 4.79 29.11
N ALA A 129 20.62 5.34 29.97
CA ALA A 129 20.26 6.33 30.98
C ALA A 129 19.68 7.62 30.36
N PHE A 130 20.16 8.05 29.19
CA PHE A 130 19.55 9.16 28.45
C PHE A 130 18.12 8.81 28.02
N PHE A 131 17.89 7.65 27.40
CA PHE A 131 16.54 7.25 26.98
C PHE A 131 15.58 7.09 28.17
N GLN A 132 16.05 6.55 29.29
CA GLN A 132 15.31 6.47 30.56
C GLN A 132 14.94 7.85 31.14
N SER A 133 15.64 8.92 30.78
CA SER A 133 15.31 10.29 31.21
C SER A 133 14.20 10.95 30.39
N ILE A 134 13.85 10.40 29.21
CA ILE A 134 12.83 10.96 28.30
C ILE A 134 11.63 10.04 28.05
N LEU A 135 11.75 8.75 28.36
CA LEU A 135 10.69 7.74 28.26
C LEU A 135 10.32 7.19 29.64
N ALA A 136 9.05 6.81 29.81
CA ALA A 136 8.64 6.00 30.96
C ALA A 136 9.28 4.60 30.90
N PRO A 137 9.41 3.86 32.03
CA PRO A 137 10.00 2.52 32.04
C PRO A 137 9.34 1.54 31.06
N SER A 138 8.01 1.58 30.91
CA SER A 138 7.27 0.77 29.92
C SER A 138 7.54 1.14 28.45
N GLY A 139 8.20 2.27 28.22
CA GLY A 139 8.67 2.74 26.92
C GLY A 139 10.02 2.16 26.50
N ILE A 140 10.66 1.30 27.32
CA ILE A 140 12.01 0.76 27.08
C ILE A 140 11.98 -0.75 27.29
N ALA A 141 12.48 -1.51 26.32
CA ALA A 141 12.73 -2.95 26.47
C ALA A 141 14.20 -3.29 26.18
N GLN A 142 14.76 -4.17 27.00
CA GLN A 142 16.17 -4.61 26.98
C GLN A 142 16.35 -6.10 27.25
N ASP A 143 15.35 -6.75 27.86
CA ASP A 143 15.40 -8.19 28.15
C ASP A 143 15.26 -9.01 26.87
N GLU A 144 16.02 -10.11 26.74
CA GLU A 144 16.15 -10.84 25.48
C GLU A 144 14.80 -11.38 24.96
N GLU A 145 13.91 -11.81 25.86
CA GLU A 145 12.57 -12.30 25.52
C GLU A 145 11.66 -11.19 24.95
N ASP A 146 11.77 -9.96 25.47
CA ASP A 146 11.02 -8.80 24.98
C ASP A 146 11.59 -8.22 23.67
N LEU A 147 12.88 -8.45 23.40
CA LEU A 147 13.57 -7.99 22.18
C LEU A 147 13.35 -8.92 20.97
N GLU A 148 13.10 -10.21 21.21
CA GLU A 148 12.99 -11.23 20.16
C GLU A 148 11.89 -10.94 19.10
N PRO A 149 10.66 -10.47 19.47
CA PRO A 149 9.61 -10.12 18.50
C PRO A 149 9.94 -8.90 17.61
N TYR A 150 10.88 -8.07 18.05
CA TYR A 150 11.32 -6.87 17.32
C TYR A 150 12.57 -7.12 16.47
N ASN A 151 13.32 -8.18 16.79
CA ASN A 151 14.49 -8.61 16.02
C ASN A 151 14.14 -9.56 14.86
N ASN A 152 13.09 -10.40 14.96
CA ASN A 152 12.67 -11.28 13.87
C ASN A 152 11.67 -10.60 12.93
N ASP A 153 11.78 -10.84 11.63
CA ASP A 153 10.78 -10.37 10.65
C ASP A 153 9.57 -11.32 10.55
N TRP A 154 8.52 -10.88 9.87
CA TRP A 154 7.27 -11.64 9.69
C TRP A 154 7.48 -13.02 9.04
N LEU A 155 8.46 -13.17 8.14
CA LEU A 155 8.75 -14.43 7.46
C LEU A 155 9.67 -15.38 8.26
N GLY A 156 10.26 -14.94 9.37
CA GLY A 156 11.35 -15.67 10.04
C GLY A 156 12.61 -15.82 9.15
N LYS A 157 12.77 -14.96 8.15
CA LYS A 157 13.91 -14.97 7.21
C LYS A 157 15.08 -14.14 7.74
N TYR A 158 14.79 -13.02 8.39
CA TYR A 158 15.73 -12.02 8.88
C TYR A 158 15.63 -11.91 10.41
N ARG A 159 16.79 -11.91 11.09
CA ARG A 159 16.87 -11.75 12.56
C ARG A 159 18.01 -10.81 12.95
N GLY A 160 17.64 -9.71 13.60
CA GLY A 160 18.56 -8.72 14.16
C GLY A 160 19.20 -9.14 15.48
N GLN A 161 20.05 -8.25 16.01
CA GLN A 161 20.79 -8.40 17.27
C GLN A 161 20.63 -7.16 18.18
N SER A 162 19.57 -6.38 17.99
CA SER A 162 19.32 -5.17 18.80
C SER A 162 19.21 -5.52 20.28
N LYS A 163 19.75 -4.63 21.10
CA LYS A 163 19.75 -4.70 22.58
C LYS A 163 18.86 -3.64 23.23
N LEU A 164 18.11 -2.87 22.43
CA LEU A 164 17.28 -1.79 22.92
C LEU A 164 16.12 -1.52 21.96
N VAL A 165 14.89 -1.62 22.48
CA VAL A 165 13.67 -1.15 21.81
C VAL A 165 13.12 0.04 22.59
N LEU A 166 12.88 1.14 21.89
CA LEU A 166 12.28 2.36 22.41
C LEU A 166 10.85 2.49 21.87
N LYS A 167 9.89 2.79 22.75
CA LYS A 167 8.46 2.89 22.45
C LYS A 167 7.92 4.27 22.85
N PRO A 168 8.32 5.36 22.15
CA PRO A 168 7.84 6.71 22.41
C PRO A 168 6.32 6.83 22.26
N ASN A 169 5.72 7.75 23.00
CA ASN A 169 4.29 8.08 22.97
C ASN A 169 3.99 9.50 22.47
N SER A 170 5.02 10.26 22.04
CA SER A 170 4.86 11.58 21.44
C SER A 170 5.95 11.88 20.40
N THR A 171 5.66 12.81 19.49
CA THR A 171 6.56 13.26 18.42
C THR A 171 7.81 13.95 18.99
N GLU A 172 7.69 14.65 20.11
CA GLU A 172 8.81 15.27 20.81
C GLU A 172 9.75 14.23 21.45
N GLN A 173 9.24 13.06 21.86
CA GLN A 173 10.09 11.96 22.30
C GLN A 173 10.85 11.37 21.11
N VAL A 174 10.20 11.15 19.96
CA VAL A 174 10.87 10.70 18.73
C VAL A 174 11.96 11.69 18.30
N SER A 175 11.67 13.00 18.35
CA SER A 175 12.63 14.08 18.11
C SER A 175 13.87 14.00 19.02
N LYS A 176 13.68 13.86 20.33
CA LYS A 176 14.79 13.72 21.30
C LYS A 176 15.59 12.43 21.08
N ILE A 177 14.92 11.32 20.74
CA ILE A 177 15.57 10.04 20.44
C ILE A 177 16.46 10.18 19.20
N LEU A 178 15.90 10.63 18.07
CA LEU A 178 16.64 10.72 16.81
C LEU A 178 17.80 11.70 16.93
N LYS A 179 17.58 12.89 17.53
CA LYS A 179 18.66 13.84 17.79
C LYS A 179 19.82 13.21 18.55
N TYR A 180 19.53 12.52 19.67
CA TYR A 180 20.57 11.88 20.47
C TYR A 180 21.29 10.78 19.69
N CYS A 181 20.56 9.96 18.94
CA CYS A 181 21.12 8.92 18.10
C CYS A 181 22.04 9.50 17.01
N ASN A 182 21.64 10.58 16.34
CA ASN A 182 22.43 11.24 15.30
C ASN A 182 23.70 11.89 15.88
N ASP A 183 23.57 12.62 16.99
CA ASP A 183 24.70 13.26 17.68
C ASP A 183 25.72 12.20 18.19
N ASN A 184 25.26 11.00 18.55
CA ASN A 184 26.10 9.89 19.04
C ASN A 184 26.46 8.83 17.97
N LYS A 185 25.97 8.95 16.73
CA LYS A 185 26.07 7.94 15.66
C LYS A 185 25.57 6.54 16.09
N LEU A 186 24.44 6.49 16.79
CA LEU A 186 23.70 5.24 17.04
C LEU A 186 22.72 5.02 15.88
N ALA A 187 22.80 3.85 15.23
CA ALA A 187 21.88 3.48 14.17
C ALA A 187 20.48 3.18 14.71
N VAL A 188 19.45 3.47 13.92
CA VAL A 188 18.03 3.35 14.29
C VAL A 188 17.26 2.59 13.22
N VAL A 189 16.38 1.68 13.63
CA VAL A 189 15.36 1.03 12.78
C VAL A 189 13.97 1.47 13.23
N PRO A 190 13.25 2.29 12.44
CA PRO A 190 11.85 2.60 12.69
C PRO A 190 10.97 1.36 12.48
N GLN A 191 10.01 1.11 13.37
CA GLN A 191 9.17 -0.08 13.30
C GLN A 191 7.70 0.23 13.62
N GLY A 192 6.82 -0.19 12.71
CA GLY A 192 5.37 -0.28 12.93
C GLY A 192 4.99 -1.67 13.44
N GLY A 193 3.91 -2.24 12.90
CA GLY A 193 3.43 -3.60 13.24
C GLY A 193 4.32 -4.78 12.82
N ASN A 194 5.54 -4.53 12.32
CA ASN A 194 6.50 -5.54 11.86
C ASN A 194 5.96 -6.56 10.83
N THR A 195 5.06 -6.15 9.93
CA THR A 195 4.44 -7.00 8.89
C THR A 195 5.09 -6.89 7.50
N GLY A 196 6.30 -6.32 7.41
CA GLY A 196 7.00 -6.08 6.13
C GLY A 196 7.74 -7.34 5.64
N LEU A 197 7.69 -7.61 4.33
CA LEU A 197 8.14 -8.88 3.74
C LEU A 197 9.57 -8.87 3.16
N VAL A 198 10.29 -7.75 3.28
CA VAL A 198 11.60 -7.52 2.64
C VAL A 198 12.75 -7.31 3.64
N GLY A 199 12.53 -7.60 4.92
CA GLY A 199 13.50 -7.37 6.01
C GLY A 199 13.70 -5.89 6.38
N GLY A 200 12.94 -4.97 5.79
CA GLY A 200 13.06 -3.53 6.03
C GLY A 200 12.74 -3.10 7.46
N SER A 201 11.87 -3.83 8.16
CA SER A 201 11.36 -3.52 9.50
C SER A 201 12.26 -3.97 10.67
N VAL A 202 13.30 -4.79 10.45
CA VAL A 202 14.10 -5.38 11.54
C VAL A 202 15.60 -5.06 11.43
N PRO A 203 16.36 -5.01 12.54
CA PRO A 203 17.80 -4.75 12.53
C PRO A 203 18.59 -5.79 11.71
N VAL A 204 19.72 -5.38 11.14
CA VAL A 204 20.71 -6.31 10.55
C VAL A 204 21.75 -6.71 11.60
N PHE A 205 22.13 -5.77 12.45
CA PHE A 205 23.06 -5.91 13.57
C PHE A 205 22.39 -5.40 14.87
N ASP A 206 23.01 -4.44 15.55
CA ASP A 206 22.69 -3.90 16.87
C ASP A 206 21.99 -2.52 16.82
N GLU A 207 21.33 -2.16 15.70
CA GLU A 207 20.57 -0.92 15.57
C GLU A 207 19.46 -0.81 16.65
N ILE A 208 19.24 0.39 17.19
CA ILE A 208 18.17 0.66 18.16
C ILE A 208 16.83 0.60 17.43
N VAL A 209 15.89 -0.21 17.91
CA VAL A 209 14.53 -0.24 17.34
C VAL A 209 13.72 0.90 17.95
N VAL A 210 13.08 1.72 17.11
CA VAL A 210 12.11 2.72 17.54
C VAL A 210 10.73 2.27 17.08
N SER A 211 9.99 1.65 17.99
CA SER A 211 8.63 1.15 17.76
C SER A 211 7.60 2.25 18.03
N LEU A 212 6.69 2.46 17.08
CA LEU A 212 5.63 3.47 17.21
C LEU A 212 4.35 2.92 17.88
N SER A 213 4.38 1.71 18.45
CA SER A 213 3.18 1.04 19.01
C SER A 213 2.44 1.85 20.09
N ASN A 214 3.13 2.76 20.77
CA ASN A 214 2.59 3.62 21.83
C ASN A 214 2.03 4.97 21.30
N MET A 215 2.22 5.28 20.01
CA MET A 215 1.62 6.42 19.31
C MET A 215 0.45 5.91 18.48
N ASN A 216 -0.72 5.73 19.11
CA ASN A 216 -1.84 4.99 18.52
C ASN A 216 -3.21 5.69 18.64
N SER A 217 -3.23 7.01 18.82
CA SER A 217 -4.47 7.80 18.93
C SER A 217 -4.95 8.33 17.57
N VAL A 218 -6.27 8.27 17.35
CA VAL A 218 -6.92 9.16 16.36
C VAL A 218 -6.94 10.57 16.95
N ARG A 219 -6.32 11.54 16.27
CA ARG A 219 -6.19 12.94 16.71
C ARG A 219 -7.44 13.75 16.36
N SER A 220 -7.98 13.57 15.17
CA SER A 220 -9.22 14.20 14.71
C SER A 220 -9.85 13.48 13.53
N PHE A 221 -11.14 13.75 13.29
CA PHE A 221 -11.86 13.34 12.09
C PHE A 221 -12.91 14.40 11.72
N ASP A 222 -12.88 14.88 10.49
CA ASP A 222 -13.92 15.76 9.94
C ASP A 222 -14.92 14.93 9.11
N SER A 223 -16.15 14.81 9.62
CA SER A 223 -17.22 14.05 8.98
C SER A 223 -17.81 14.71 7.73
N VAL A 224 -17.45 15.96 7.43
CA VAL A 224 -17.86 16.68 6.20
C VAL A 224 -16.87 16.41 5.06
N SER A 225 -15.56 16.58 5.29
CA SER A 225 -14.54 16.32 4.26
C SER A 225 -14.11 14.86 4.15
N GLY A 226 -14.29 14.06 5.21
CA GLY A 226 -13.72 12.71 5.32
C GLY A 226 -12.22 12.72 5.67
N ALA A 227 -11.63 13.85 6.03
CA ALA A 227 -10.23 13.91 6.46
C ALA A 227 -10.07 13.36 7.89
N MET A 228 -9.22 12.35 8.06
CA MET A 228 -8.79 11.82 9.35
C MET A 228 -7.35 12.26 9.65
N VAL A 229 -7.04 12.52 10.92
CA VAL A 229 -5.67 12.69 11.42
C VAL A 229 -5.45 11.69 12.55
N CYS A 230 -4.38 10.89 12.47
CA CYS A 230 -4.06 9.86 13.45
C CYS A 230 -2.54 9.71 13.66
N ASP A 231 -2.16 9.09 14.76
CA ASP A 231 -0.76 8.72 15.01
C ASP A 231 -0.30 7.58 14.09
N ALA A 232 0.99 7.58 13.77
CA ALA A 232 1.62 6.61 12.87
C ALA A 232 1.54 5.15 13.35
N GLY A 233 1.34 4.89 14.65
CA GLY A 233 1.19 3.55 15.24
C GLY A 233 -0.25 3.04 15.31
N CYS A 234 -1.25 3.77 14.80
CA CYS A 234 -2.61 3.25 14.71
C CYS A 234 -2.67 2.03 13.77
N ILE A 235 -3.25 0.92 14.24
CA ILE A 235 -3.48 -0.31 13.47
C ILE A 235 -4.56 -0.05 12.39
N LEU A 236 -4.34 -0.52 11.16
CA LEU A 236 -5.23 -0.26 10.02
C LEU A 236 -6.67 -0.71 10.28
N GLU A 237 -6.88 -1.92 10.80
CA GLU A 237 -8.21 -2.44 11.11
C GLU A 237 -8.94 -1.61 12.19
N VAL A 238 -8.20 -1.07 13.18
CA VAL A 238 -8.77 -0.20 14.22
C VAL A 238 -9.22 1.14 13.62
N LEU A 239 -8.47 1.66 12.64
CA LEU A 239 -8.86 2.86 11.90
C LEU A 239 -10.09 2.62 11.01
N ASP A 240 -10.17 1.48 10.31
CA ASP A 240 -11.35 1.19 9.48
C ASP A 240 -12.62 0.99 10.32
N LYS A 241 -12.52 0.29 11.47
CA LYS A 241 -13.62 0.16 12.44
C LYS A 241 -14.06 1.51 13.01
N TYR A 242 -13.12 2.40 13.34
CA TYR A 242 -13.43 3.78 13.75
C TYR A 242 -14.18 4.55 12.66
N LEU A 243 -13.81 4.38 11.40
CA LEU A 243 -14.47 5.04 10.26
C LEU A 243 -15.83 4.40 9.91
N GLU A 244 -16.00 3.10 10.13
CA GLU A 244 -17.24 2.35 9.89
C GLU A 244 -18.43 2.95 10.62
N GLU A 245 -18.29 3.19 11.94
CA GLU A 245 -19.30 3.85 12.80
C GLU A 245 -19.75 5.22 12.27
N ARG A 246 -18.92 5.86 11.43
CA ARG A 246 -19.13 7.19 10.85
C ARG A 246 -19.57 7.14 9.38
N GLY A 247 -19.72 5.94 8.81
CA GLY A 247 -20.09 5.72 7.41
C GLY A 247 -18.95 6.02 6.43
N TYR A 248 -17.71 5.75 6.83
CA TYR A 248 -16.48 5.93 6.05
C TYR A 248 -15.67 4.62 6.04
N ILE A 249 -14.65 4.56 5.20
CA ILE A 249 -13.67 3.46 5.09
C ILE A 249 -12.25 4.02 5.06
N MET A 250 -11.25 3.19 5.36
CA MET A 250 -9.88 3.45 4.94
C MET A 250 -9.77 3.33 3.40
N PRO A 251 -8.96 4.18 2.73
CA PRO A 251 -8.76 4.10 1.28
C PRO A 251 -7.90 2.90 0.83
N LEU A 252 -7.34 2.14 1.77
CA LEU A 252 -6.55 0.93 1.52
C LEU A 252 -7.04 -0.19 2.43
N ASP A 253 -6.90 -1.43 1.96
CA ASP A 253 -7.10 -2.64 2.77
C ASP A 253 -6.16 -3.75 2.27
N LEU A 254 -5.63 -4.55 3.18
CA LEU A 254 -4.61 -5.57 2.92
C LEU A 254 -4.61 -6.66 4.00
N GLY A 255 -4.15 -7.88 3.67
CA GLY A 255 -4.27 -9.05 4.56
C GLY A 255 -3.68 -8.87 5.97
N ALA A 256 -2.67 -8.01 6.14
CA ALA A 256 -2.08 -7.69 7.43
C ALA A 256 -2.85 -6.62 8.26
N LYS A 257 -4.08 -6.25 7.88
CA LYS A 257 -4.87 -5.14 8.46
C LYS A 257 -4.95 -5.14 10.00
N GLY A 258 -5.05 -6.33 10.61
CA GLY A 258 -5.11 -6.52 12.06
C GLY A 258 -3.80 -6.30 12.82
N SER A 259 -2.71 -5.94 12.14
CA SER A 259 -1.40 -5.67 12.78
C SER A 259 -0.58 -4.57 12.10
N CYS A 260 -0.74 -4.31 10.80
CA CYS A 260 -0.03 -3.23 10.13
C CYS A 260 -0.43 -1.86 10.70
N HIS A 261 0.56 -0.97 10.88
CA HIS A 261 0.33 0.39 11.38
C HIS A 261 0.30 1.38 10.22
N ILE A 262 -0.52 2.43 10.31
CA ILE A 262 -0.70 3.40 9.22
C ILE A 262 0.61 4.10 8.78
N GLY A 263 1.50 4.42 9.72
CA GLY A 263 2.83 4.96 9.41
C GLY A 263 3.76 3.96 8.72
N GLY A 264 3.56 2.65 8.98
CA GLY A 264 4.20 1.57 8.23
C GLY A 264 3.70 1.52 6.79
N ASN A 265 2.37 1.51 6.60
CA ASN A 265 1.72 1.50 5.30
C ASN A 265 2.17 2.71 4.44
N VAL A 266 2.21 3.90 5.04
CA VAL A 266 2.78 5.12 4.43
C VAL A 266 4.25 4.94 4.07
N SER A 267 5.07 4.44 5.00
CA SER A 267 6.51 4.26 4.78
C SER A 267 6.83 3.25 3.68
N THR A 268 5.97 2.27 3.41
CA THR A 268 6.14 1.31 2.30
C THR A 268 5.37 1.70 1.03
N ASN A 269 4.54 2.75 1.06
CA ASN A 269 3.53 3.04 0.01
C ASN A 269 2.66 1.80 -0.29
N ALA A 270 2.13 1.17 0.75
CA ALA A 270 1.30 -0.03 0.63
C ALA A 270 0.09 0.22 -0.28
N GLY A 271 -0.19 -0.74 -1.17
CA GLY A 271 -1.38 -0.75 -2.03
C GLY A 271 -2.49 -1.61 -1.43
N GLY A 272 -2.65 -2.83 -1.95
CA GLY A 272 -3.62 -3.81 -1.50
C GLY A 272 -4.94 -3.79 -2.28
N LEU A 273 -5.93 -4.50 -1.74
CA LEU A 273 -7.13 -5.03 -2.43
C LEU A 273 -8.06 -3.97 -3.05
N ARG A 274 -7.83 -2.68 -2.78
CA ARG A 274 -8.70 -1.56 -3.17
C ARG A 274 -7.95 -0.43 -3.90
N LEU A 275 -6.67 -0.63 -4.24
CA LEU A 275 -5.86 0.41 -4.90
C LEU A 275 -6.44 0.82 -6.26
N LEU A 276 -6.98 -0.12 -7.04
CA LEU A 276 -7.72 0.13 -8.27
C LEU A 276 -8.79 1.24 -8.16
N ARG A 277 -9.46 1.38 -7.00
CA ARG A 277 -10.56 2.35 -6.80
C ARG A 277 -10.15 3.63 -6.11
N TYR A 278 -9.28 3.56 -5.10
CA TYR A 278 -8.93 4.71 -4.26
C TYR A 278 -7.52 5.25 -4.53
N GLY A 279 -6.70 4.52 -5.27
CA GLY A 279 -5.36 4.89 -5.68
C GLY A 279 -4.30 4.74 -4.58
N SER A 280 -3.05 5.04 -4.94
CA SER A 280 -1.90 5.02 -4.04
C SER A 280 -2.02 6.03 -2.89
N LEU A 281 -1.35 5.72 -1.77
CA LEU A 281 -1.15 6.64 -0.64
C LEU A 281 -0.54 7.99 -1.05
N HIS A 282 0.23 8.07 -2.14
CA HIS A 282 0.70 9.34 -2.71
C HIS A 282 -0.44 10.32 -3.06
N GLY A 283 -1.65 9.84 -3.33
CA GLY A 283 -2.83 10.66 -3.65
C GLY A 283 -3.90 10.78 -2.55
N THR A 284 -3.93 9.84 -1.60
CA THR A 284 -4.93 9.79 -0.51
C THR A 284 -4.39 10.32 0.83
N VAL A 285 -3.07 10.28 1.07
CA VAL A 285 -2.44 11.01 2.17
C VAL A 285 -2.49 12.51 1.86
N LEU A 286 -3.07 13.28 2.77
CA LEU A 286 -3.19 14.74 2.66
C LEU A 286 -1.96 15.43 3.25
N GLY A 287 -1.47 14.91 4.39
CA GLY A 287 -0.37 15.49 5.15
C GLY A 287 0.36 14.45 6.01
N LEU A 288 1.59 14.74 6.41
CA LEU A 288 2.42 13.90 7.29
C LEU A 288 3.12 14.77 8.33
N GLU A 289 3.27 14.23 9.54
CA GLU A 289 4.19 14.69 10.57
C GLU A 289 5.39 13.74 10.57
N VAL A 290 6.60 14.27 10.39
CA VAL A 290 7.82 13.47 10.23
C VAL A 290 8.95 14.03 11.06
N VAL A 291 9.67 13.17 11.79
CA VAL A 291 10.89 13.53 12.50
C VAL A 291 12.12 13.12 11.68
N LEU A 292 12.98 14.08 11.40
CA LEU A 292 14.24 13.90 10.67
C LEU A 292 15.36 13.35 11.59
N PRO A 293 16.48 12.85 11.02
CA PRO A 293 17.55 12.23 11.81
C PRO A 293 18.17 13.16 12.85
N ASP A 294 18.26 14.46 12.58
CA ASP A 294 18.78 15.48 13.50
C ASP A 294 17.79 15.85 14.62
N GLY A 295 16.58 15.28 14.60
CA GLY A 295 15.48 15.56 15.51
C GLY A 295 14.53 16.66 15.05
N THR A 296 14.76 17.29 13.88
CA THR A 296 13.87 18.32 13.32
C THR A 296 12.49 17.72 13.03
N ILE A 297 11.43 18.35 13.55
CA ILE A 297 10.04 17.96 13.29
C ILE A 297 9.55 18.73 12.06
N LEU A 298 9.19 18.01 11.00
CA LEU A 298 8.43 18.51 9.88
C LEU A 298 6.94 18.27 10.17
N ASP A 299 6.26 19.28 10.69
CA ASP A 299 4.80 19.25 10.86
C ASP A 299 4.11 19.76 9.59
N ASN A 300 3.46 18.84 8.87
CA ASN A 300 2.54 19.15 7.79
C ASN A 300 1.33 18.22 7.83
N LEU A 301 0.58 18.21 8.95
CA LEU A 301 -0.71 17.50 9.06
C LEU A 301 -1.87 18.25 8.39
N SER A 302 -1.63 18.78 7.18
CA SER A 302 -2.67 19.43 6.39
C SER A 302 -3.81 18.48 6.06
N THR A 303 -5.04 18.91 6.34
CA THR A 303 -6.29 18.24 5.95
C THR A 303 -6.86 18.78 4.64
N LEU A 304 -6.15 19.68 3.96
CA LEU A 304 -6.62 20.33 2.73
C LEU A 304 -6.58 19.34 1.55
N ARG A 305 -7.69 19.24 0.80
CA ARG A 305 -7.74 18.38 -0.40
C ARG A 305 -6.80 18.85 -1.52
N LYS A 306 -6.46 20.14 -1.53
CA LYS A 306 -5.55 20.80 -2.49
C LYS A 306 -4.75 21.86 -1.75
N ASP A 307 -3.43 21.78 -1.85
CA ASP A 307 -2.49 22.80 -1.39
C ASP A 307 -1.27 22.79 -2.32
N ASN A 308 -0.98 23.94 -2.95
CA ASN A 308 0.08 24.11 -3.93
C ASN A 308 1.11 25.16 -3.47
N THR A 309 1.28 25.35 -2.16
CA THR A 309 2.12 26.41 -1.56
C THR A 309 3.63 26.07 -1.47
N GLY A 310 4.14 25.22 -2.37
CA GLY A 310 5.55 24.86 -2.42
C GLY A 310 5.79 23.50 -3.08
N TYR A 311 6.88 22.83 -2.70
CA TYR A 311 7.11 21.43 -3.04
C TYR A 311 6.27 20.52 -2.13
N ASP A 312 5.71 19.44 -2.68
CA ASP A 312 4.94 18.47 -1.91
C ASP A 312 5.86 17.52 -1.12
N LEU A 313 6.50 18.03 -0.06
CA LEU A 313 7.56 17.35 0.68
C LEU A 313 7.14 16.00 1.28
N LYS A 314 5.84 15.79 1.58
CA LYS A 314 5.34 14.54 2.15
C LYS A 314 5.62 13.34 1.22
N GLN A 315 5.64 13.59 -0.10
CA GLN A 315 5.87 12.58 -1.13
C GLN A 315 7.25 11.93 -1.04
N LEU A 316 8.23 12.59 -0.42
CA LEU A 316 9.57 12.03 -0.21
C LEU A 316 9.58 10.95 0.88
N PHE A 317 8.60 10.92 1.79
CA PHE A 317 8.55 10.00 2.92
C PHE A 317 7.60 8.81 2.67
N ILE A 318 6.62 8.98 1.77
CA ILE A 318 5.76 7.89 1.28
C ILE A 318 6.62 6.94 0.45
N GLY A 319 6.73 5.68 0.86
CA GLY A 319 7.60 4.67 0.21
C GLY A 319 9.09 4.76 0.56
N ALA A 320 9.50 5.57 1.55
CA ALA A 320 10.91 5.75 1.93
C ALA A 320 11.47 4.72 2.95
N GLU A 321 10.64 3.79 3.43
CA GLU A 321 10.97 2.71 4.38
C GLU A 321 11.74 3.19 5.63
N GLY A 322 11.38 4.36 6.16
CA GLY A 322 12.02 4.95 7.33
C GLY A 322 13.48 5.42 7.12
N THR A 323 13.99 5.41 5.89
CA THR A 323 15.39 5.78 5.59
C THR A 323 15.64 7.30 5.60
N LEU A 324 14.60 8.13 5.52
CA LEU A 324 14.71 9.59 5.51
C LEU A 324 14.18 10.25 6.80
N GLY A 325 13.58 9.48 7.71
CA GLY A 325 12.96 10.00 8.93
C GLY A 325 11.89 9.03 9.46
N ILE A 326 11.27 9.39 10.58
CA ILE A 326 10.18 8.64 11.20
C ILE A 326 8.88 9.40 11.00
N VAL A 327 7.91 8.82 10.28
CA VAL A 327 6.54 9.33 10.24
C VAL A 327 5.91 9.10 11.61
N THR A 328 5.41 10.16 12.25
CA THR A 328 4.80 10.12 13.60
C THR A 328 3.31 10.39 13.60
N GLY A 329 2.80 11.08 12.58
CA GLY A 329 1.39 11.35 12.36
C GLY A 329 1.03 11.37 10.88
N VAL A 330 -0.21 11.01 10.56
CA VAL A 330 -0.73 10.91 9.20
C VAL A 330 -2.07 11.64 9.12
N SER A 331 -2.22 12.53 8.14
CA SER A 331 -3.53 12.99 7.67
C SER A 331 -3.89 12.29 6.35
N ILE A 332 -5.06 11.67 6.30
CA ILE A 332 -5.51 10.84 5.18
C ILE A 332 -6.97 11.10 4.84
N LEU A 333 -7.30 11.05 3.55
CA LEU A 333 -8.67 11.15 3.06
C LEU A 333 -9.34 9.78 3.11
N SER A 334 -10.38 9.67 3.94
CA SER A 334 -11.23 8.48 4.05
C SER A 334 -12.42 8.57 3.09
N PRO A 335 -12.60 7.63 2.15
CA PRO A 335 -13.80 7.56 1.31
C PRO A 335 -15.06 7.22 2.11
N LYS A 336 -16.25 7.55 1.56
CA LYS A 336 -17.52 7.06 2.11
C LYS A 336 -17.59 5.53 2.01
N ARG A 337 -18.14 4.88 3.04
CA ARG A 337 -18.49 3.45 2.98
C ARG A 337 -19.63 3.28 1.98
N SER A 338 -19.44 2.39 1.00
CA SER A 338 -20.44 2.08 -0.03
C SER A 338 -21.69 1.45 0.60
N LYS A 339 -22.86 1.68 -0.02
CA LYS A 339 -24.13 1.12 0.44
C LYS A 339 -24.47 -0.21 -0.21
N ALA A 340 -23.94 -0.43 -1.41
CA ALA A 340 -24.01 -1.68 -2.13
C ALA A 340 -22.59 -2.18 -2.38
N ILE A 341 -22.38 -3.46 -2.11
CA ILE A 341 -21.16 -4.21 -2.41
C ILE A 341 -21.61 -5.53 -3.00
N ASN A 342 -21.10 -5.89 -4.18
CA ASN A 342 -21.36 -7.18 -4.83
C ASN A 342 -20.02 -7.82 -5.22
N VAL A 343 -19.91 -9.14 -5.04
CA VAL A 343 -18.73 -9.92 -5.46
C VAL A 343 -19.15 -11.02 -6.42
N ALA A 344 -18.42 -11.16 -7.52
CA ALA A 344 -18.54 -12.27 -8.46
C ALA A 344 -17.20 -13.00 -8.60
N LEU A 345 -17.24 -14.32 -8.71
CA LEU A 345 -16.10 -15.17 -9.04
C LEU A 345 -16.37 -15.88 -10.37
N LEU A 346 -15.42 -15.79 -11.30
CA LEU A 346 -15.57 -16.19 -12.70
C LEU A 346 -14.45 -17.17 -13.09
N GLY A 347 -14.78 -18.17 -13.92
CA GLY A 347 -13.84 -19.14 -14.51
C GLY A 347 -13.53 -18.87 -15.98
N LEU A 348 -12.24 -18.90 -16.36
CA LEU A 348 -11.76 -18.57 -17.70
C LEU A 348 -10.64 -19.52 -18.18
N ASP A 349 -10.54 -19.74 -19.48
CA ASP A 349 -9.58 -20.70 -20.07
C ASP A 349 -8.19 -20.13 -20.35
N SER A 350 -8.07 -18.80 -20.40
CA SER A 350 -6.84 -18.13 -20.82
C SER A 350 -6.62 -16.77 -20.18
N TYR A 351 -5.36 -16.35 -20.07
CA TYR A 351 -5.03 -15.00 -19.62
C TYR A 351 -5.55 -13.92 -20.58
N GLY A 352 -5.67 -14.23 -21.89
CA GLY A 352 -6.31 -13.36 -22.87
C GLY A 352 -7.78 -13.05 -22.55
N GLN A 353 -8.53 -14.04 -22.06
CA GLN A 353 -9.89 -13.84 -21.56
C GLN A 353 -9.91 -13.03 -20.24
N VAL A 354 -8.95 -13.22 -19.33
CA VAL A 354 -8.79 -12.37 -18.12
C VAL A 354 -8.62 -10.90 -18.51
N GLN A 355 -7.78 -10.61 -19.51
CA GLN A 355 -7.59 -9.26 -20.04
C GLN A 355 -8.85 -8.70 -20.73
N ALA A 356 -9.59 -9.54 -21.48
CA ALA A 356 -10.84 -9.14 -22.12
C ALA A 356 -11.93 -8.81 -21.08
N ALA A 357 -12.08 -9.63 -20.04
CA ALA A 357 -12.98 -9.39 -18.91
C ALA A 357 -12.59 -8.12 -18.15
N PHE A 358 -11.30 -7.86 -17.91
CA PHE A 358 -10.82 -6.63 -17.28
C PHE A 358 -11.03 -5.38 -18.15
N LYS A 359 -10.92 -5.50 -19.47
CA LYS A 359 -11.24 -4.39 -20.37
C LYS A 359 -12.74 -4.06 -20.26
N ARG A 360 -13.61 -5.06 -20.41
CA ARG A 360 -15.07 -4.86 -20.35
C ARG A 360 -15.54 -4.39 -18.97
N SER A 361 -14.92 -4.84 -17.87
CA SER A 361 -15.33 -4.39 -16.53
C SER A 361 -15.11 -2.88 -16.34
N LYS A 362 -14.03 -2.31 -16.90
CA LYS A 362 -13.83 -0.86 -16.95
C LYS A 362 -14.82 -0.15 -17.87
N ASP A 363 -15.15 -0.75 -19.02
CA ASP A 363 -16.07 -0.16 -20.00
C ASP A 363 -17.53 -0.16 -19.51
N GLU A 364 -17.95 -1.13 -18.66
CA GLU A 364 -19.36 -1.33 -18.29
C GLU A 364 -19.67 -1.17 -16.78
N LEU A 365 -18.78 -1.62 -15.88
CA LEU A 365 -18.93 -1.39 -14.44
C LEU A 365 -18.33 -0.03 -14.04
N SER A 366 -17.28 0.41 -14.74
CA SER A 366 -16.69 1.76 -14.67
C SER A 366 -16.50 2.27 -13.24
N GLU A 367 -17.31 3.22 -12.78
CA GLU A 367 -17.15 3.93 -11.52
C GLU A 367 -17.52 3.11 -10.28
N ILE A 368 -18.22 1.97 -10.43
CA ILE A 368 -18.56 1.09 -9.30
C ILE A 368 -17.55 -0.05 -9.11
N LEU A 369 -16.67 -0.35 -10.07
CA LEU A 369 -15.61 -1.35 -9.91
C LEU A 369 -14.73 -1.01 -8.68
N SER A 370 -14.49 -1.96 -7.78
CA SER A 370 -13.61 -1.77 -6.61
C SER A 370 -12.43 -2.71 -6.50
N ALA A 371 -12.56 -3.94 -7.01
CA ALA A 371 -11.45 -4.88 -7.15
C ALA A 371 -11.56 -5.69 -8.44
N PHE A 372 -10.41 -6.07 -8.99
CA PHE A 372 -10.29 -7.04 -10.07
C PHE A 372 -9.04 -7.88 -9.85
N GLU A 373 -9.23 -8.98 -9.14
CA GLU A 373 -8.19 -9.93 -8.76
C GLU A 373 -8.21 -11.13 -9.69
N PHE A 374 -7.05 -11.75 -9.92
CA PHE A 374 -6.96 -13.01 -10.64
C PHE A 374 -6.03 -14.01 -9.97
N TRP A 375 -6.20 -15.29 -10.28
CA TRP A 375 -5.25 -16.35 -9.97
C TRP A 375 -5.35 -17.50 -10.97
N ASP A 376 -4.28 -18.28 -11.08
CA ASP A 376 -4.25 -19.49 -11.90
C ASP A 376 -4.75 -20.75 -11.18
N GLN A 377 -4.85 -21.82 -11.95
CA GLN A 377 -5.27 -23.14 -11.46
C GLN A 377 -4.36 -23.72 -10.36
N GLU A 378 -3.07 -23.35 -10.33
CA GLU A 378 -2.13 -23.87 -9.32
C GLU A 378 -2.38 -23.22 -7.95
N ALA A 379 -2.68 -21.92 -7.93
CA ALA A 379 -3.04 -21.20 -6.71
C ALA A 379 -4.25 -21.83 -6.00
N ILE A 380 -5.35 -22.11 -6.73
CA ILE A 380 -6.56 -22.68 -6.13
C ILE A 380 -6.36 -24.12 -5.65
N LYS A 381 -5.51 -24.91 -6.31
CA LYS A 381 -5.13 -26.27 -5.85
C LYS A 381 -4.45 -26.20 -4.47
N LEU A 382 -3.51 -25.26 -4.28
CA LEU A 382 -2.83 -25.10 -3.00
C LEU A 382 -3.78 -24.65 -1.87
N VAL A 383 -4.69 -23.71 -2.15
CA VAL A 383 -5.69 -23.25 -1.15
C VAL A 383 -6.57 -24.42 -0.69
N LYS A 384 -7.05 -25.25 -1.64
CA LYS A 384 -7.83 -26.47 -1.37
C LYS A 384 -7.03 -27.52 -0.58
N GLN A 385 -5.73 -27.65 -0.83
CA GLN A 385 -4.87 -28.61 -0.12
C GLN A 385 -4.52 -28.21 1.31
N HIS A 386 -4.34 -26.92 1.58
CA HIS A 386 -3.67 -26.47 2.81
C HIS A 386 -4.53 -25.66 3.80
N LEU A 387 -5.59 -24.97 3.35
CA LEU A 387 -6.23 -23.94 4.18
C LEU A 387 -7.65 -24.25 4.63
N VAL A 388 -8.46 -24.93 3.81
CA VAL A 388 -9.89 -25.05 4.12
C VAL A 388 -10.44 -26.46 3.97
N ALA A 389 -10.39 -27.20 5.08
CA ALA A 389 -11.25 -28.34 5.30
C ALA A 389 -12.72 -27.89 5.25
N GLY A 390 -13.38 -28.09 4.10
CA GLY A 390 -14.80 -27.78 3.90
C GLY A 390 -15.11 -26.66 2.89
N THR A 391 -14.12 -25.98 2.30
CA THR A 391 -14.41 -25.13 1.11
C THR A 391 -14.80 -26.03 -0.04
N HIS A 392 -16.07 -25.95 -0.42
CA HIS A 392 -16.56 -26.51 -1.67
C HIS A 392 -16.03 -25.63 -2.81
N ASP A 393 -15.82 -26.23 -3.99
CA ASP A 393 -15.49 -25.44 -5.18
C ASP A 393 -16.67 -24.49 -5.45
N PRO A 394 -16.47 -23.17 -5.51
CA PRO A 394 -17.56 -22.23 -5.76
C PRO A 394 -18.10 -22.30 -7.20
N LEU A 395 -17.38 -22.98 -8.10
CA LEU A 395 -17.76 -23.26 -9.49
C LEU A 395 -17.82 -24.78 -9.72
N GLU A 396 -18.59 -25.25 -10.70
CA GLU A 396 -18.79 -26.69 -10.93
C GLU A 396 -17.57 -27.39 -11.54
N SER A 397 -16.70 -26.62 -12.22
CA SER A 397 -15.53 -27.13 -12.93
C SER A 397 -14.24 -26.40 -12.56
N ILE A 398 -13.10 -27.03 -12.86
CA ILE A 398 -11.77 -26.47 -12.61
C ILE A 398 -11.28 -25.72 -13.85
N TYR A 399 -11.05 -24.42 -13.72
CA TYR A 399 -10.62 -23.55 -14.82
C TYR A 399 -9.10 -23.28 -14.78
N PRO A 400 -8.45 -23.01 -15.93
CA PRO A 400 -7.07 -22.53 -16.00
C PRO A 400 -6.83 -21.21 -15.24
N PHE A 401 -7.81 -20.30 -15.28
CA PHE A 401 -7.78 -19.01 -14.59
C PHE A 401 -9.10 -18.73 -13.87
N TYR A 402 -8.99 -17.96 -12.80
CA TYR A 402 -10.11 -17.42 -12.04
C TYR A 402 -9.97 -15.91 -11.91
N VAL A 403 -11.11 -15.20 -11.89
CA VAL A 403 -11.19 -13.76 -11.64
C VAL A 403 -12.23 -13.47 -10.57
N LEU A 404 -11.84 -12.71 -9.55
CA LEU A 404 -12.75 -12.14 -8.55
C LEU A 404 -12.95 -10.65 -8.86
N ILE A 405 -14.21 -10.26 -9.04
CA ILE A 405 -14.62 -8.87 -9.26
C ILE A 405 -15.42 -8.42 -8.04
N GLU A 406 -15.03 -7.28 -7.47
CA GLU A 406 -15.86 -6.56 -6.50
C GLU A 406 -16.38 -5.27 -7.14
N THR A 407 -17.65 -4.96 -6.89
CA THR A 407 -18.22 -3.63 -7.10
C THR A 407 -18.66 -3.01 -5.78
N SER A 408 -18.58 -1.69 -5.70
CA SER A 408 -18.85 -0.85 -4.55
C SER A 408 -19.49 0.45 -5.01
N GLY A 409 -20.75 0.67 -4.68
CA GLY A 409 -21.52 1.85 -5.10
C GLY A 409 -22.59 2.29 -4.12
N SER A 410 -23.45 3.18 -4.59
CA SER A 410 -24.39 3.95 -3.75
C SER A 410 -25.84 3.47 -3.79
N ASN A 411 -26.20 2.62 -4.76
CA ASN A 411 -27.56 2.15 -4.98
C ASN A 411 -27.50 0.68 -5.46
N LYS A 412 -28.08 -0.24 -4.69
CA LYS A 412 -28.00 -1.67 -5.00
C LYS A 412 -28.67 -2.04 -6.31
N ASP A 413 -29.84 -1.48 -6.61
CA ASP A 413 -30.61 -1.84 -7.81
C ASP A 413 -29.83 -1.50 -9.10
N HIS A 414 -29.18 -0.32 -9.14
CA HIS A 414 -28.34 0.09 -10.27
C HIS A 414 -27.05 -0.74 -10.38
N ASP A 415 -26.42 -1.04 -9.24
CA ASP A 415 -25.16 -1.78 -9.20
C ASP A 415 -25.37 -3.25 -9.59
N ASP A 416 -26.50 -3.84 -9.17
CA ASP A 416 -26.95 -5.18 -9.55
C ASP A 416 -27.33 -5.24 -11.04
N GLU A 417 -28.07 -4.25 -11.57
CA GLU A 417 -28.39 -4.17 -13.00
C GLU A 417 -27.12 -4.09 -13.85
N LYS A 418 -26.16 -3.23 -13.48
CA LYS A 418 -24.85 -3.15 -14.15
C LYS A 418 -24.11 -4.47 -14.12
N LEU A 419 -24.03 -5.13 -12.95
CA LEU A 419 -23.32 -6.39 -12.79
C LEU A 419 -23.95 -7.51 -13.62
N ASN A 420 -25.27 -7.66 -13.57
CA ASN A 420 -26.00 -8.70 -14.31
C ASN A 420 -25.84 -8.52 -15.83
N ASN A 421 -26.05 -7.31 -16.36
CA ASN A 421 -25.87 -7.00 -17.78
C ASN A 421 -24.42 -7.24 -18.26
N PHE A 422 -23.43 -6.95 -17.42
CA PHE A 422 -22.02 -7.21 -17.69
C PHE A 422 -21.71 -8.73 -17.74
N LEU A 423 -22.22 -9.50 -16.77
CA LEU A 423 -22.02 -10.96 -16.70
C LEU A 423 -22.71 -11.69 -17.85
N GLU A 424 -23.93 -11.31 -18.22
CA GLU A 424 -24.65 -11.87 -19.37
C GLU A 424 -23.83 -11.74 -20.66
N LYS A 425 -23.20 -10.58 -20.90
CA LYS A 425 -22.34 -10.37 -22.06
C LYS A 425 -21.01 -11.13 -21.99
N LEU A 426 -20.43 -11.31 -20.80
CA LEU A 426 -19.20 -12.11 -20.66
C LEU A 426 -19.44 -13.58 -20.99
N LEU A 427 -20.60 -14.12 -20.59
CA LEU A 427 -21.03 -15.48 -20.94
C LEU A 427 -21.41 -15.56 -22.43
N GLY A 428 -22.24 -14.64 -22.93
CA GLY A 428 -22.69 -14.62 -24.32
C GLY A 428 -21.56 -14.51 -25.35
N ASP A 429 -20.50 -13.75 -25.04
CA ASP A 429 -19.30 -13.62 -25.89
C ASP A 429 -18.24 -14.73 -25.61
N ASN A 430 -18.53 -15.71 -24.76
CA ASN A 430 -17.61 -16.80 -24.36
C ASN A 430 -16.27 -16.32 -23.78
N ILE A 431 -16.27 -15.16 -23.11
CA ILE A 431 -15.11 -14.63 -22.38
C ILE A 431 -14.97 -15.36 -21.04
N VAL A 432 -16.11 -15.64 -20.39
CA VAL A 432 -16.22 -16.42 -19.15
C VAL A 432 -16.96 -17.71 -19.45
N GLN A 433 -16.53 -18.81 -18.83
CA GLN A 433 -17.16 -20.13 -19.01
C GLN A 433 -18.23 -20.42 -17.94
N ASP A 434 -18.01 -19.94 -16.71
CA ASP A 434 -18.86 -20.18 -15.54
C ASP A 434 -18.60 -19.07 -14.50
N GLY A 435 -19.56 -18.82 -13.61
CA GLY A 435 -19.44 -17.79 -12.61
C GLY A 435 -20.54 -17.80 -11.55
N VAL A 436 -20.16 -17.43 -10.33
CA VAL A 436 -21.07 -17.28 -9.19
C VAL A 436 -21.05 -15.85 -8.67
N VAL A 437 -22.22 -15.33 -8.32
CA VAL A 437 -22.39 -14.02 -7.65
C VAL A 437 -22.82 -14.27 -6.21
N ALA A 438 -22.11 -13.67 -5.26
CA ALA A 438 -22.45 -13.78 -3.84
C ALA A 438 -23.80 -13.10 -3.53
N GLN A 439 -24.68 -13.84 -2.87
CA GLN A 439 -26.04 -13.40 -2.51
C GLN A 439 -26.11 -12.68 -1.15
N ASP A 440 -25.09 -12.87 -0.31
CA ASP A 440 -25.02 -12.31 1.05
C ASP A 440 -23.57 -12.04 1.49
N SER A 441 -23.40 -11.39 2.65
CA SER A 441 -22.10 -11.03 3.22
C SER A 441 -21.22 -12.23 3.58
N THR A 442 -21.80 -13.37 3.91
CA THR A 442 -21.07 -14.61 4.22
C THR A 442 -20.49 -15.20 2.94
N GLN A 443 -21.25 -15.21 1.86
CA GLN A 443 -20.75 -15.61 0.53
C GLN A 443 -19.68 -14.64 0.01
N ILE A 444 -19.85 -13.32 0.17
CA ILE A 444 -18.82 -12.32 -0.13
C ILE A 444 -17.51 -12.64 0.60
N HIS A 445 -17.58 -12.90 1.91
CA HIS A 445 -16.41 -13.24 2.71
C HIS A 445 -15.76 -14.56 2.26
N ASN A 446 -16.55 -15.60 1.99
CA ASN A 446 -16.05 -16.89 1.54
C ASN A 446 -15.32 -16.81 0.18
N LEU A 447 -15.82 -16.01 -0.77
CA LEU A 447 -15.14 -15.79 -2.06
C LEU A 447 -13.83 -15.02 -1.88
N TRP A 448 -13.83 -13.96 -1.05
CA TRP A 448 -12.62 -13.21 -0.72
C TRP A 448 -11.57 -14.06 0.02
N ALA A 449 -11.98 -14.93 0.94
CA ALA A 449 -11.09 -15.80 1.71
C ALA A 449 -10.26 -16.75 0.81
N ILE A 450 -10.77 -17.15 -0.36
CA ILE A 450 -9.99 -17.91 -1.35
C ILE A 450 -8.79 -17.09 -1.82
N ARG A 451 -9.03 -15.83 -2.22
CA ARG A 451 -8.00 -14.90 -2.75
C ARG A 451 -7.03 -14.43 -1.66
N GLU A 452 -7.54 -14.13 -0.47
CA GLU A 452 -6.72 -13.72 0.69
C GLU A 452 -5.88 -14.90 1.23
N GLY A 453 -6.33 -16.15 1.06
CA GLY A 453 -5.62 -17.35 1.51
C GLY A 453 -4.43 -17.77 0.64
N ILE A 454 -4.38 -17.42 -0.65
CA ILE A 454 -3.31 -17.89 -1.57
C ILE A 454 -1.88 -17.71 -1.01
N PRO A 455 -1.48 -16.57 -0.41
CA PRO A 455 -0.13 -16.37 0.12
C PRO A 455 0.23 -17.32 1.27
N GLU A 456 -0.73 -17.70 2.11
CA GLU A 456 -0.58 -18.63 3.22
C GLU A 456 -0.56 -20.08 2.73
N ALA A 457 -1.44 -20.43 1.78
CA ALA A 457 -1.44 -21.73 1.12
C ALA A 457 -0.10 -22.03 0.43
N CYS A 458 0.47 -21.02 -0.23
CA CYS A 458 1.83 -21.09 -0.78
C CYS A 458 2.85 -21.36 0.32
N SER A 459 2.83 -20.63 1.45
CA SER A 459 3.77 -20.86 2.56
C SER A 459 3.67 -22.27 3.16
N LYS A 460 2.49 -22.91 3.10
CA LYS A 460 2.26 -24.28 3.58
C LYS A 460 2.68 -25.37 2.57
N ALA A 461 2.98 -25.00 1.33
CA ALA A 461 3.42 -25.90 0.26
C ALA A 461 4.93 -26.24 0.28
N GLY A 462 5.70 -25.71 1.24
CA GLY A 462 7.15 -25.92 1.37
C GLY A 462 7.95 -24.63 1.21
N ALA A 463 9.09 -24.70 0.53
CA ALA A 463 9.89 -23.52 0.24
C ALA A 463 9.28 -22.74 -0.93
N VAL A 464 9.05 -21.44 -0.77
CA VAL A 464 8.47 -20.60 -1.84
C VAL A 464 9.26 -19.31 -2.01
N TYR A 465 9.82 -19.14 -3.20
CA TYR A 465 10.48 -17.91 -3.62
C TYR A 465 9.41 -16.93 -4.10
N LYS A 466 9.23 -15.84 -3.35
CA LYS A 466 8.13 -14.87 -3.55
C LYS A 466 8.62 -13.60 -4.26
N TYR A 467 8.11 -13.37 -5.46
CA TYR A 467 8.34 -12.17 -6.25
C TYR A 467 7.05 -11.37 -6.33
N ASP A 468 7.17 -10.09 -6.01
CA ASP A 468 6.09 -9.11 -6.07
C ASP A 468 6.52 -8.09 -7.10
N ILE A 469 5.83 -8.01 -8.23
CA ILE A 469 6.32 -7.31 -9.43
C ILE A 469 5.22 -6.48 -10.08
N SER A 470 5.58 -5.35 -10.70
CA SER A 470 4.67 -4.58 -11.55
C SER A 470 5.05 -4.73 -13.01
N MET A 471 4.10 -5.07 -13.88
CA MET A 471 4.33 -5.25 -15.32
C MET A 471 3.22 -4.58 -16.13
N PRO A 472 3.44 -4.29 -17.44
CA PRO A 472 2.34 -3.98 -18.34
C PRO A 472 1.33 -5.14 -18.36
N ILE A 473 0.05 -4.84 -18.12
CA ILE A 473 -1.06 -5.82 -18.06
C ILE A 473 -1.11 -6.71 -19.31
N SER A 474 -0.61 -6.22 -20.45
CA SER A 474 -0.52 -6.98 -21.71
C SER A 474 0.35 -8.25 -21.62
N VAL A 475 1.39 -8.26 -20.78
CA VAL A 475 2.43 -9.32 -20.74
C VAL A 475 2.64 -9.92 -19.34
N ILE A 476 1.87 -9.49 -18.34
CA ILE A 476 2.18 -9.76 -16.92
C ILE A 476 2.24 -11.26 -16.59
N TYR A 477 1.34 -12.09 -17.14
CA TYR A 477 1.35 -13.54 -16.88
C TYR A 477 2.44 -14.29 -17.67
N GLU A 478 3.01 -13.70 -18.73
CA GLU A 478 4.14 -14.30 -19.46
C GLU A 478 5.34 -14.56 -18.53
N ALA A 479 5.49 -13.81 -17.44
CA ALA A 479 6.49 -14.05 -16.39
C ALA A 479 6.37 -15.46 -15.77
N VAL A 480 5.13 -15.91 -15.55
CA VAL A 480 4.79 -17.23 -14.98
C VAL A 480 5.10 -18.31 -16.02
N GLU A 481 4.70 -18.09 -17.27
CA GLU A 481 4.90 -19.03 -18.38
C GLU A 481 6.38 -19.20 -18.73
N ASP A 482 7.14 -18.12 -18.87
CA ASP A 482 8.57 -18.17 -19.17
C ASP A 482 9.39 -18.77 -18.02
N MET A 483 9.03 -18.49 -16.76
CA MET A 483 9.63 -19.16 -15.60
C MET A 483 9.35 -20.66 -15.62
N LYS A 484 8.08 -21.07 -15.79
CA LYS A 484 7.68 -22.49 -15.88
C LYS A 484 8.40 -23.20 -17.03
N LYS A 485 8.43 -22.59 -18.21
CA LYS A 485 9.14 -23.09 -19.41
C LYS A 485 10.65 -23.24 -19.17
N ARG A 486 11.28 -22.28 -18.50
CA ARG A 486 12.70 -22.34 -18.12
C ARG A 486 13.01 -23.51 -17.19
N LEU A 487 12.19 -23.72 -16.15
CA LEU A 487 12.41 -24.77 -15.16
C LEU A 487 12.09 -26.17 -15.71
N VAL A 488 11.06 -26.30 -16.54
CA VAL A 488 10.76 -27.54 -17.30
C VAL A 488 11.87 -27.85 -18.31
N GLY A 489 12.33 -26.87 -19.09
CA GLY A 489 13.40 -27.05 -20.07
C GLY A 489 14.79 -27.35 -19.48
N LYS A 490 14.94 -27.21 -18.16
CA LYS A 490 16.11 -27.64 -17.37
C LYS A 490 15.89 -28.96 -16.64
N GLU A 491 14.73 -29.60 -16.82
CA GLU A 491 14.33 -30.86 -16.16
C GLU A 491 14.32 -30.82 -14.62
N VAL A 492 14.21 -29.63 -14.03
CA VAL A 492 14.21 -29.37 -12.57
C VAL A 492 12.82 -29.13 -11.98
N MET A 493 11.77 -29.18 -12.79
CA MET A 493 10.37 -29.01 -12.37
C MET A 493 9.53 -30.25 -12.66
N GLY A 494 8.65 -30.61 -11.72
CA GLY A 494 7.76 -31.77 -11.82
C GLY A 494 7.80 -32.65 -10.57
N ASP A 495 7.06 -33.76 -10.58
CA ASP A 495 7.03 -34.68 -9.44
C ASP A 495 8.44 -35.24 -9.14
N GLY A 496 8.80 -35.32 -7.86
CA GLY A 496 10.13 -35.70 -7.41
C GLY A 496 11.26 -34.71 -7.73
N LYS A 497 11.04 -33.60 -8.45
CA LYS A 497 12.08 -32.62 -8.82
C LYS A 497 12.27 -31.50 -7.79
N LEU A 498 13.19 -30.56 -8.06
CA LEU A 498 13.52 -29.45 -7.17
C LEU A 498 12.34 -28.47 -7.02
N PHE A 499 11.71 -28.13 -8.14
CA PHE A 499 10.55 -27.24 -8.21
C PHE A 499 9.25 -28.01 -8.38
N THR A 500 8.24 -27.67 -7.58
CA THR A 500 6.94 -28.33 -7.55
C THR A 500 5.89 -27.57 -8.36
N SER A 501 5.83 -26.24 -8.23
CA SER A 501 4.91 -25.40 -9.01
C SER A 501 5.45 -23.99 -9.24
N VAL A 502 4.87 -23.29 -10.23
CA VAL A 502 5.09 -21.87 -10.51
C VAL A 502 3.69 -21.26 -10.62
N ILE A 503 3.40 -20.32 -9.74
CA ILE A 503 2.05 -19.83 -9.44
C ILE A 503 1.99 -18.33 -9.67
N GLY A 504 0.94 -17.85 -10.35
CA GLY A 504 0.64 -16.44 -10.55
C GLY A 504 -0.75 -16.05 -10.04
N TYR A 505 -0.80 -14.98 -9.26
CA TYR A 505 -2.03 -14.32 -8.82
C TYR A 505 -1.77 -12.83 -8.55
N GLY A 506 -2.82 -12.02 -8.47
CA GLY A 506 -2.69 -10.63 -8.05
C GLY A 506 -3.71 -9.67 -8.64
N HIS A 507 -3.29 -8.42 -8.75
CA HIS A 507 -4.12 -7.25 -8.98
C HIS A 507 -4.01 -6.85 -10.46
N VAL A 508 -4.95 -7.32 -11.29
CA VAL A 508 -4.94 -7.01 -12.74
C VAL A 508 -5.11 -5.51 -12.95
N GLY A 509 -5.95 -4.88 -12.11
CA GLY A 509 -6.24 -3.44 -12.12
C GLY A 509 -4.99 -2.57 -12.16
N ASP A 510 -4.00 -2.95 -11.36
CA ASP A 510 -2.84 -2.14 -11.02
C ASP A 510 -1.55 -2.69 -11.65
N GLY A 511 -1.67 -3.75 -12.47
CA GLY A 511 -0.55 -4.41 -13.14
C GLY A 511 0.41 -5.12 -12.18
N ASN A 512 -0.07 -5.63 -11.04
CA ASN A 512 0.77 -6.28 -10.02
C ASN A 512 0.55 -7.80 -9.96
N LEU A 513 1.65 -8.55 -10.06
CA LEU A 513 1.72 -10.01 -9.98
C LEU A 513 2.54 -10.46 -8.77
N HIS A 514 1.95 -11.37 -8.00
CA HIS A 514 2.62 -12.18 -6.99
C HIS A 514 3.07 -13.51 -7.63
N LEU A 515 4.25 -13.49 -8.26
CA LEU A 515 4.88 -14.69 -8.82
C LEU A 515 5.51 -15.51 -7.69
N ASN A 516 5.03 -16.73 -7.48
CA ASN A 516 5.50 -17.62 -6.43
C ASN A 516 6.07 -18.89 -7.07
N VAL A 517 7.36 -19.17 -6.83
CA VAL A 517 8.02 -20.39 -7.31
C VAL A 517 8.17 -21.34 -6.13
N ALA A 518 7.43 -22.45 -6.15
CA ALA A 518 7.44 -23.45 -5.08
C ALA A 518 8.51 -24.51 -5.34
N ALA A 519 9.26 -24.87 -4.31
CA ALA A 519 10.37 -25.81 -4.31
C ALA A 519 10.32 -26.71 -3.07
N LYS A 520 11.01 -27.85 -3.14
CA LYS A 520 11.14 -28.78 -2.01
C LYS A 520 11.80 -28.13 -0.79
N GLU A 521 12.83 -27.33 -1.01
CA GLU A 521 13.61 -26.69 0.04
C GLU A 521 14.23 -25.37 -0.44
N TYR A 522 14.69 -24.54 0.51
CA TYR A 522 15.45 -23.34 0.19
C TYR A 522 16.92 -23.72 -0.04
N CYS A 523 17.43 -23.48 -1.25
CA CYS A 523 18.82 -23.79 -1.60
C CYS A 523 19.37 -22.78 -2.62
N GLU A 524 20.70 -22.71 -2.70
CA GLU A 524 21.41 -21.81 -3.61
C GLU A 524 21.16 -22.17 -5.09
N GLU A 525 21.07 -23.47 -5.41
CA GLU A 525 20.74 -23.94 -6.76
C GLU A 525 19.39 -23.40 -7.24
N ALA A 526 18.33 -23.56 -6.43
CA ALA A 526 17.02 -23.04 -6.77
C ALA A 526 17.02 -21.51 -6.93
N THR A 527 17.73 -20.80 -6.04
CA THR A 527 17.91 -19.35 -6.13
C THR A 527 18.57 -18.95 -7.46
N ASN A 528 19.69 -19.56 -7.82
CA ASN A 528 20.46 -19.30 -9.05
C ASN A 528 19.74 -19.74 -10.34
N LEU A 529 18.67 -20.53 -10.23
CA LEU A 529 17.82 -20.91 -11.35
C LEU A 529 16.74 -19.85 -11.64
N ILE A 530 16.25 -19.18 -10.60
CA ILE A 530 15.24 -18.11 -10.67
C ILE A 530 15.90 -16.73 -10.90
N GLU A 531 16.96 -16.43 -10.16
CA GLU A 531 17.70 -15.17 -10.16
C GLU A 531 19.06 -15.33 -10.86
N PRO A 532 19.54 -14.34 -11.63
CA PRO A 532 18.92 -13.04 -11.91
C PRO A 532 17.82 -13.08 -12.99
N PHE A 533 17.53 -14.24 -13.59
CA PHE A 533 16.63 -14.37 -14.75
C PHE A 533 15.29 -13.63 -14.60
N ILE A 534 14.62 -13.73 -13.45
CA ILE A 534 13.36 -13.00 -13.22
C ILE A 534 13.54 -11.48 -13.23
N PHE A 535 14.63 -10.95 -12.66
CA PHE A 535 14.92 -9.52 -12.66
C PHE A 535 15.33 -9.00 -14.04
N GLU A 536 16.09 -9.79 -14.80
CA GLU A 536 16.42 -9.51 -16.21
C GLU A 536 15.15 -9.48 -17.08
N TRP A 537 14.22 -10.42 -16.85
CA TRP A 537 12.94 -10.50 -17.55
C TRP A 537 12.06 -9.28 -17.23
N ILE A 538 12.00 -8.85 -15.97
CA ILE A 538 11.27 -7.64 -15.54
C ILE A 538 11.87 -6.39 -16.21
N ALA A 539 13.19 -6.24 -16.18
CA ALA A 539 13.88 -5.09 -16.78
C ALA A 539 13.67 -5.01 -18.30
N LYS A 540 13.72 -6.15 -19.00
CA LYS A 540 13.47 -6.25 -20.45
C LYS A 540 12.10 -5.70 -20.85
N HIS A 541 11.08 -5.86 -20.00
CA HIS A 541 9.71 -5.40 -20.24
C HIS A 541 9.36 -4.12 -19.44
N ALA A 542 10.38 -3.38 -18.97
CA ALA A 542 10.25 -2.11 -18.25
C ALA A 542 9.38 -2.17 -16.97
N GLY A 543 9.39 -3.31 -16.27
CA GLY A 543 8.63 -3.53 -15.04
C GLY A 543 9.34 -3.09 -13.75
N SER A 544 8.63 -3.26 -12.63
CA SER A 544 9.14 -3.07 -11.27
C SER A 544 9.44 -4.40 -10.58
N ILE A 545 10.65 -4.54 -10.00
CA ILE A 545 11.03 -5.69 -9.16
C ILE A 545 10.41 -5.69 -7.75
N SER A 546 9.61 -4.68 -7.44
CA SER A 546 8.79 -4.57 -6.24
C SER A 546 7.62 -3.65 -6.53
N ALA A 547 6.39 -4.10 -6.34
CA ALA A 547 5.20 -3.29 -6.59
C ALA A 547 4.73 -2.62 -5.30
N GLU A 548 4.61 -3.41 -4.23
CA GLU A 548 4.00 -3.00 -2.96
C GLU A 548 4.90 -3.28 -1.76
N HIS A 549 5.68 -4.35 -1.79
CA HIS A 549 6.40 -4.83 -0.59
C HIS A 549 7.68 -4.04 -0.26
N GLY A 550 8.14 -3.15 -1.15
CA GLY A 550 9.35 -2.36 -0.97
C GLY A 550 10.65 -3.09 -1.31
N LEU A 551 11.79 -2.55 -0.87
CA LEU A 551 13.13 -3.06 -1.16
C LEU A 551 13.82 -3.67 0.06
N GLY A 552 13.69 -3.02 1.23
CA GLY A 552 14.30 -3.43 2.50
C GLY A 552 15.76 -3.85 2.39
N THR A 553 16.06 -4.98 3.02
CA THR A 553 17.34 -5.70 2.93
C THR A 553 17.33 -6.72 1.78
N SER A 554 16.15 -7.18 1.35
CA SER A 554 16.04 -8.31 0.41
C SER A 554 16.24 -7.95 -1.07
N ARG A 555 15.99 -6.70 -1.49
CA ARG A 555 15.95 -6.33 -2.91
C ARG A 555 16.72 -5.04 -3.26
N ASN A 556 17.34 -4.36 -2.29
CA ASN A 556 18.10 -3.11 -2.48
C ASN A 556 19.17 -3.20 -3.59
N ASN A 557 19.95 -4.29 -3.63
CA ASN A 557 21.01 -4.52 -4.63
C ASN A 557 20.47 -4.76 -6.06
N HIS A 558 19.19 -5.10 -6.19
CA HIS A 558 18.53 -5.35 -7.48
C HIS A 558 17.80 -4.11 -8.04
N LEU A 559 17.81 -2.97 -7.34
CA LEU A 559 17.11 -1.74 -7.73
C LEU A 559 17.43 -1.25 -9.16
N HIS A 560 18.62 -1.57 -9.67
CA HIS A 560 19.08 -1.22 -11.01
C HIS A 560 18.28 -1.90 -12.16
N TYR A 561 17.55 -2.98 -11.89
CA TYR A 561 16.64 -3.61 -12.86
C TYR A 561 15.37 -2.79 -13.13
N SER A 562 15.00 -1.85 -12.24
CA SER A 562 13.79 -1.02 -12.38
C SER A 562 14.02 0.49 -12.27
N LYS A 563 15.22 0.95 -11.90
CA LYS A 563 15.58 2.37 -11.81
C LYS A 563 16.91 2.63 -12.50
N SER A 564 16.96 3.71 -13.27
CA SER A 564 18.18 4.16 -13.94
C SER A 564 19.25 4.60 -12.93
N SER A 565 20.51 4.56 -13.36
CA SER A 565 21.65 5.02 -12.54
C SER A 565 21.49 6.47 -12.07
N SER A 566 20.91 7.35 -12.88
CA SER A 566 20.63 8.75 -12.52
C SER A 566 19.56 8.88 -11.43
N MET A 567 18.49 8.06 -11.47
CA MET A 567 17.49 8.00 -10.39
C MET A 567 18.12 7.50 -9.08
N ILE A 568 18.92 6.42 -9.14
CA ILE A 568 19.58 5.86 -7.95
C ILE A 568 20.58 6.86 -7.34
N GLN A 569 21.35 7.57 -8.18
CA GLN A 569 22.24 8.64 -7.72
C GLN A 569 21.49 9.81 -7.08
N LEU A 570 20.31 10.19 -7.59
CA LEU A 570 19.48 11.24 -7.00
C LEU A 570 18.91 10.80 -5.63
N MET A 571 18.43 9.56 -5.50
CA MET A 571 18.01 9.01 -4.21
C MET A 571 19.16 8.98 -3.20
N LYS A 572 20.37 8.56 -3.61
CA LYS A 572 21.58 8.62 -2.76
C LYS A 572 21.93 10.06 -2.35
N LYS A 573 21.70 11.07 -3.20
CA LYS A 573 21.87 12.49 -2.84
C LYS A 573 20.85 12.96 -1.79
N PHE A 574 19.57 12.61 -1.92
CA PHE A 574 18.56 12.95 -0.91
C PHE A 574 18.83 12.27 0.44
N LYS A 575 19.16 10.97 0.43
CA LYS A 575 19.57 10.24 1.64
C LYS A 575 20.76 10.92 2.34
N LYS A 576 21.80 11.31 1.60
CA LYS A 576 22.97 12.00 2.16
C LYS A 576 22.68 13.42 2.66
N LEU A 577 21.73 14.13 2.03
CA LEU A 577 21.31 15.47 2.45
C LEU A 577 20.54 15.42 3.78
N ILE A 578 19.62 14.48 3.92
CA ILE A 578 18.71 14.37 5.07
C ILE A 578 19.36 13.62 6.23
N ASP A 579 20.10 12.53 5.94
CA ASP A 579 20.79 11.70 6.92
C ASP A 579 22.30 11.59 6.60
N PRO A 580 23.09 12.64 6.91
CA PRO A 580 24.52 12.66 6.60
C PRO A 580 25.36 11.68 7.42
N ASN A 581 24.86 11.22 8.58
CA ASN A 581 25.50 10.18 9.39
C ASN A 581 25.08 8.75 8.99
N GLY A 582 24.02 8.61 8.19
CA GLY A 582 23.49 7.32 7.74
C GLY A 582 22.79 6.51 8.84
N ILE A 583 22.35 7.13 9.94
CA ILE A 583 21.78 6.42 11.09
C ILE A 583 20.40 5.83 10.84
N MET A 584 19.62 6.36 9.88
CA MET A 584 18.23 5.96 9.65
C MET A 584 18.14 4.73 8.76
N ASN A 585 17.70 3.62 9.36
CA ASN A 585 17.46 2.32 8.75
C ASN A 585 18.60 1.90 7.79
N PRO A 586 19.85 1.73 8.29
CA PRO A 586 21.02 1.45 7.46
C PRO A 586 20.95 0.07 6.80
N TYR A 587 21.89 -0.16 5.86
CA TYR A 587 22.01 -1.41 5.07
C TYR A 587 20.81 -1.70 4.14
N LYS A 588 19.89 -0.74 3.96
CA LYS A 588 18.57 -0.93 3.34
C LYS A 588 18.20 0.13 2.32
N TYR A 589 17.18 -0.22 1.55
CA TYR A 589 16.53 0.50 0.46
C TYR A 589 17.44 0.83 -0.73
N LEU A 590 18.53 1.55 -0.53
CA LEU A 590 19.47 1.88 -1.59
C LEU A 590 20.59 0.83 -1.65
N PRO A 591 21.07 0.47 -2.86
CA PRO A 591 22.24 -0.40 -3.01
C PRO A 591 23.48 0.27 -2.43
N ASP A 592 24.44 -0.53 -2.00
CA ASP A 592 25.75 -0.04 -1.54
C ASP A 592 26.50 0.75 -2.62
N ALA A 593 27.57 1.45 -2.22
CA ALA A 593 28.29 2.42 -3.07
C ALA A 593 29.27 1.77 -4.05
#